data_AF-A0A848LF72-F1
#
_entry.id   AF-A0A848LF72-F1
#
_cell.length_a   1.000
_cell.length_b   1.000
_cell.length_c   1.000
_cell.angle_alpha   90.00
_cell.angle_beta   90.00
_cell.angle_gamma   90.00
#
_symmetry.space_group_name_H-M   'P 1'
#
loop_
_entity.id
_entity.type
_entity.pdbx_description
1 polymer ?
#
loop_
_entity_poly.entity_id
_entity_poly.type
_entity_poly.pdbx_seq_one_letter_code
_entity_poly.pdbx_strand_id
1 'polypeptide(L)'
;MPYSYDLFVAALTCPHCGETSPADDSTNMQTYVRDRAQANREFLAPGTPLPLDSRRILARDYDGYLPVGVPAPGEPTRILHTWECPSCGYGFNWAEVVVRDGVIERIDAVPFDREHFERSHLLSIEAMSVAVGLTGKPPNEISYQDLVQLLRELL
;
A
#
# COMPACT_ATOMS: atom_id res chain seq x y z
N MET A 1 15.46 2.59 -18.57
CA MET A 1 15.86 3.46 -17.43
C MET A 1 15.56 2.68 -16.16
N PRO A 2 16.47 2.57 -15.18
CA PRO A 2 16.18 1.80 -13.97
C PRO A 2 15.00 2.45 -13.24
N TYR A 3 13.95 1.68 -13.00
CA TYR A 3 12.92 2.03 -12.02
C TYR A 3 13.62 2.05 -10.67
N SER A 4 13.52 3.16 -9.95
CA SER A 4 14.04 3.26 -8.58
C SER A 4 12.84 3.21 -7.64
N TYR A 5 12.91 2.31 -6.68
CA TYR A 5 11.91 2.09 -5.64
C TYR A 5 12.60 2.06 -4.30
N ASP A 6 11.82 2.23 -3.25
CA ASP A 6 12.22 1.96 -1.87
C ASP A 6 11.43 0.76 -1.35
N LEU A 7 11.70 0.34 -0.12
CA LEU A 7 11.04 -0.82 0.50
C LEU A 7 10.45 -0.41 1.84
N PHE A 8 9.15 -0.63 2.03
CA PHE A 8 8.60 -0.61 3.38
C PHE A 8 9.12 -1.83 4.13
N VAL A 9 9.63 -1.64 5.35
CA VAL A 9 10.14 -2.74 6.17
C VAL A 9 9.53 -2.71 7.56
N ALA A 10 8.99 -3.84 8.00
CA ALA A 10 8.44 -4.05 9.33
C ALA A 10 8.29 -5.55 9.59
N ALA A 11 8.21 -5.92 10.87
CA ALA A 11 7.85 -7.29 11.23
C ALA A 11 6.33 -7.48 11.05
N LEU A 12 5.94 -8.36 10.13
CA LEU A 12 4.54 -8.58 9.74
C LEU A 12 4.12 -10.02 9.97
N THR A 13 3.08 -10.24 10.77
CA THR A 13 2.51 -11.58 10.98
C THR A 13 1.60 -11.96 9.81
N CYS A 14 1.92 -13.07 9.16
CA CYS A 14 1.17 -13.58 8.02
C CYS A 14 -0.17 -14.17 8.47
N PRO A 15 -1.32 -13.72 7.93
CA PRO A 15 -2.62 -14.27 8.30
C PRO A 15 -2.84 -15.70 7.77
N HIS A 16 -2.04 -16.17 6.80
CA HIS A 16 -2.19 -17.50 6.21
C HIS A 16 -1.44 -18.60 6.95
N CYS A 17 -0.21 -18.33 7.42
CA CYS A 17 0.62 -19.33 8.09
C CYS A 17 0.98 -18.99 9.55
N GLY A 18 0.68 -17.77 10.01
CA GLY A 18 0.99 -17.32 11.38
C GLY A 18 2.46 -16.92 11.61
N GLU A 19 3.35 -17.18 10.66
CA GLU A 19 4.76 -16.77 10.76
C GLU A 19 4.91 -15.24 10.66
N THR A 20 5.86 -14.70 11.41
CA THR A 20 6.17 -13.27 11.40
C THR A 20 7.43 -13.03 10.58
N SER A 21 7.32 -12.17 9.56
CA SER A 21 8.47 -11.77 8.76
C SER A 21 9.47 -10.98 9.60
N PRO A 22 10.78 -11.06 9.29
CA PRO A 22 11.73 -10.09 9.80
C PRO A 22 11.42 -8.68 9.27
N ALA A 23 11.91 -7.65 10.00
CA ALA A 23 11.80 -6.25 9.59
C ALA A 23 12.90 -5.87 8.58
N ASP A 24 12.91 -6.55 7.44
CA ASP A 24 13.85 -6.36 6.34
C ASP A 24 13.11 -6.36 4.99
N ASP A 25 13.84 -6.54 3.88
CA ASP A 25 13.32 -6.51 2.51
C ASP A 25 12.67 -7.83 2.05
N SER A 26 12.64 -8.87 2.90
CA SER A 26 12.11 -10.19 2.54
C SER A 26 10.60 -10.20 2.24
N THR A 27 9.85 -9.18 2.66
CA THR A 27 8.42 -9.02 2.35
C THR A 27 8.14 -8.42 0.97
N ASN A 28 9.19 -7.94 0.29
CA ASN A 28 9.16 -7.33 -1.04
C ASN A 28 8.11 -6.21 -1.19
N MET A 29 7.89 -5.42 -0.13
CA MET A 29 6.97 -4.26 -0.14
C MET A 29 7.57 -3.06 -0.87
N GLN A 30 7.73 -3.19 -2.19
CA GLN A 30 8.31 -2.15 -3.03
C GLN A 30 7.37 -0.95 -3.16
N THR A 31 7.93 0.24 -2.95
CA THR A 31 7.16 1.47 -2.99
C THR A 31 7.80 2.54 -3.84
N TYR A 32 6.92 3.35 -4.45
CA TYR A 32 7.26 4.48 -5.30
C TYR A 32 6.69 5.79 -4.75
N VAL A 33 6.37 5.86 -3.43
CA VAL A 33 5.80 7.09 -2.85
C VAL A 33 6.78 8.27 -2.87
N ARG A 34 8.09 8.01 -2.86
CA ARG A 34 9.10 9.07 -3.02
C ARG A 34 9.36 9.33 -4.49
N ASP A 35 9.69 10.58 -4.80
CA ASP A 35 10.04 10.97 -6.16
C ASP A 35 11.19 10.11 -6.68
N ARG A 36 11.15 9.78 -7.97
CA ARG A 36 12.15 8.91 -8.60
C ARG A 36 13.61 9.36 -8.39
N ALA A 37 13.84 10.67 -8.27
CA ALA A 37 15.16 11.24 -8.01
C ALA A 37 15.66 11.00 -6.58
N GLN A 38 14.76 10.69 -5.65
CA GLN A 38 15.02 10.44 -4.23
C GLN A 38 15.00 8.94 -3.89
N ALA A 39 14.26 8.13 -4.65
CA ALA A 39 14.22 6.68 -4.46
C ALA A 39 15.61 6.08 -4.69
N ASN A 40 16.09 5.28 -3.74
CA ASN A 40 17.44 4.70 -3.78
C ASN A 40 17.52 3.33 -3.07
N ARG A 41 16.44 2.54 -3.10
CA ARG A 41 16.31 1.26 -2.41
C ARG A 41 16.54 1.38 -0.90
N GLU A 42 16.05 2.46 -0.31
CA GLU A 42 16.14 2.61 1.13
C GLU A 42 15.05 1.82 1.84
N PHE A 43 15.33 1.48 3.10
CA PHE A 43 14.40 0.81 3.97
C PHE A 43 13.58 1.85 4.75
N LEU A 44 12.28 1.90 4.45
CA LEU A 44 11.32 2.80 5.05
C LEU A 44 10.63 2.08 6.22
N ALA A 45 11.30 2.07 7.37
CA ALA A 45 10.81 1.52 8.63
C ALA A 45 9.99 2.56 9.43
N PRO A 46 9.27 2.15 10.50
CA PRO A 46 8.74 3.10 11.48
C PRO A 46 9.83 4.05 12.00
N GLY A 47 9.52 5.34 12.05
CA GLY A 47 10.44 6.43 12.37
C GLY A 47 11.15 7.06 11.15
N THR A 48 11.07 6.45 9.97
CA THR A 48 11.66 7.02 8.74
C THR A 48 10.82 8.20 8.24
N PRO A 49 11.44 9.33 7.86
CA PRO A 49 10.76 10.42 7.16
C PRO A 49 10.14 9.95 5.84
N LEU A 50 8.85 10.25 5.68
CA LEU A 50 8.08 10.03 4.46
C LEU A 50 7.06 11.17 4.31
N PRO A 51 7.47 12.36 3.83
CA PRO A 51 6.55 13.47 3.65
C PRO A 51 5.58 13.17 2.50
N LEU A 52 4.29 13.11 2.81
CA LEU A 52 3.22 12.93 1.83
C LEU A 52 2.42 14.23 1.67
N ASP A 53 2.16 14.61 0.42
CA ASP A 53 1.44 15.84 0.07
C ASP A 53 0.02 15.49 -0.40
N SER A 54 -0.97 15.95 0.36
CA SER A 54 -2.40 15.81 0.02
C SER A 54 -2.74 16.35 -1.37
N ARG A 55 -2.00 17.36 -1.88
CA ARG A 55 -2.20 17.88 -3.25
C ARG A 55 -1.78 16.87 -4.31
N ARG A 56 -0.70 16.11 -4.07
CA ARG A 56 -0.27 15.02 -4.95
C ARG A 56 -1.23 13.83 -4.91
N ILE A 57 -1.78 13.51 -3.73
CA ILE A 57 -2.84 12.50 -3.60
C ILE A 57 -4.05 12.89 -4.48
N LEU A 58 -4.52 14.15 -4.35
CA LEU A 58 -5.61 14.69 -5.16
C LEU A 58 -5.32 14.65 -6.67
N ALA A 59 -4.09 15.00 -7.05
CA ALA A 59 -3.63 15.02 -8.43
C ALA A 59 -3.34 13.62 -9.01
N ARG A 60 -3.45 12.54 -8.21
CA ARG A 60 -3.09 11.16 -8.59
C ARG A 60 -1.62 11.02 -9.00
N ASP A 61 -0.72 11.71 -8.30
CA ASP A 61 0.70 11.86 -8.64
C ASP A 61 1.62 10.97 -7.77
N TYR A 62 1.09 9.82 -7.32
CA TYR A 62 1.85 8.79 -6.61
C TYR A 62 1.85 7.51 -7.44
N ASP A 63 2.98 7.23 -8.10
CA ASP A 63 3.16 6.04 -8.93
C ASP A 63 2.89 4.76 -8.12
N GLY A 64 2.17 3.80 -8.71
CA GLY A 64 1.83 2.55 -8.04
C GLY A 64 0.71 2.66 -6.99
N TYR A 65 0.10 3.83 -6.82
CA TYR A 65 -1.01 4.03 -5.89
C TYR A 65 -2.23 4.69 -6.53
N LEU A 66 -3.41 4.28 -6.07
CA LEU A 66 -4.69 4.88 -6.38
C LEU A 66 -5.18 5.67 -5.17
N PRO A 67 -5.62 6.94 -5.35
CA PRO A 67 -6.19 7.68 -4.24
C PRO A 67 -7.59 7.17 -3.92
N VAL A 68 -7.82 6.84 -2.66
CA VAL A 68 -9.14 6.44 -2.12
C VAL A 68 -9.85 7.66 -1.53
N GLY A 69 -9.09 8.53 -0.88
CA GLY A 69 -9.53 9.76 -0.23
C GLY A 69 -8.34 10.65 0.09
N VAL A 70 -8.61 11.80 0.72
CA VAL A 70 -7.59 12.77 1.14
C VAL A 70 -7.65 12.91 2.65
N PRO A 71 -6.53 12.85 3.38
CA PRO A 71 -6.54 13.00 4.82
C PRO A 71 -7.03 14.40 5.21
N ALA A 72 -7.87 14.45 6.25
CA ALA A 72 -8.26 15.71 6.85
C ALA A 72 -7.06 16.42 7.50
N PRO A 73 -7.11 17.75 7.73
CA PRO A 73 -6.03 18.45 8.43
C PRO A 73 -5.70 17.81 9.80
N GLY A 74 -4.44 17.41 9.98
CA GLY A 74 -3.95 16.75 11.21
C GLY A 74 -4.27 15.25 11.31
N GLU A 75 -4.97 14.68 10.33
CA GLU A 75 -5.17 13.25 10.21
C GLU A 75 -3.92 12.58 9.62
N PRO A 76 -3.50 11.39 10.10
CA PRO A 76 -2.44 10.65 9.45
C PRO A 76 -2.86 10.17 8.05
N THR A 77 -1.93 10.17 7.12
CA THR A 77 -2.10 9.50 5.84
C THR A 77 -1.97 8.00 6.04
N ARG A 78 -2.83 7.22 5.37
CA ARG A 78 -2.86 5.75 5.48
C ARG A 78 -2.72 5.16 4.10
N ILE A 79 -1.79 4.23 3.95
CA ILE A 79 -1.52 3.52 2.70
C ILE A 79 -1.86 2.05 2.92
N LEU A 80 -2.73 1.49 2.10
CA LEU A 80 -2.89 0.04 1.99
C LEU A 80 -1.94 -0.48 0.92
N HIS A 81 -1.03 -1.34 1.35
CA HIS A 81 0.02 -1.90 0.51
C HIS A 81 0.08 -3.41 0.65
N THR A 82 0.37 -4.09 -0.45
CA THR A 82 0.48 -5.53 -0.51
C THR A 82 1.87 -5.98 -0.04
N TRP A 83 1.97 -7.23 0.41
CA TRP A 83 3.24 -7.83 0.79
C TRP A 83 3.23 -9.35 0.58
N GLU A 84 4.43 -9.90 0.34
CA GLU A 84 4.64 -11.33 0.18
C GLU A 84 5.16 -11.93 1.49
N CYS A 85 4.55 -13.02 1.95
CA CYS A 85 5.08 -13.74 3.11
C CYS A 85 6.30 -14.57 2.70
N PRO A 86 7.51 -14.32 3.24
CA PRO A 86 8.71 -15.07 2.86
C PRO A 86 8.69 -16.54 3.31
N SER A 87 7.81 -16.89 4.26
CA SER A 87 7.71 -18.25 4.80
C SER A 87 6.82 -19.17 3.95
N CYS A 88 5.68 -18.68 3.47
CA CYS A 88 4.72 -19.49 2.69
C CYS A 88 4.55 -19.05 1.24
N GLY A 89 5.18 -17.94 0.82
CA GLY A 89 5.11 -17.39 -0.54
C GLY A 89 3.75 -16.79 -0.90
N TYR A 90 2.84 -16.60 0.07
CA TYR A 90 1.56 -15.95 -0.22
C TYR A 90 1.79 -14.47 -0.51
N GLY A 91 1.58 -14.07 -1.76
CA GLY A 91 1.93 -12.74 -2.31
C GLY A 91 0.85 -11.67 -2.22
N PHE A 92 -0.31 -11.94 -1.60
CA PHE A 92 -1.46 -11.03 -1.56
C PHE A 92 -1.89 -10.69 -0.13
N ASN A 93 -0.95 -10.65 0.80
CA ASN A 93 -1.22 -10.10 2.13
C ASN A 93 -1.30 -8.58 2.05
N TRP A 94 -1.92 -7.96 3.06
CA TRP A 94 -2.08 -6.52 3.13
C TRP A 94 -1.46 -5.95 4.40
N ALA A 95 -0.95 -4.73 4.29
CA ALA A 95 -0.42 -3.95 5.39
C ALA A 95 -0.94 -2.51 5.31
N GLU A 96 -1.20 -1.93 6.49
CA GLU A 96 -1.48 -0.50 6.64
C GLU A 96 -0.18 0.21 7.05
N VAL A 97 0.29 1.11 6.19
CA VAL A 97 1.36 2.07 6.52
C VAL A 97 0.68 3.36 6.99
N VAL A 98 0.94 3.76 8.22
CA VAL A 98 0.43 5.02 8.78
C VAL A 98 1.55 6.04 8.81
N VAL A 99 1.31 7.20 8.18
CA VAL A 99 2.25 8.32 8.13
C VAL A 99 1.64 9.50 8.87
N ARG A 100 2.29 9.95 9.94
CA ARG A 100 1.89 11.10 10.74
C ARG A 100 2.99 12.14 10.69
N ASP A 101 2.61 13.40 10.43
CA ASP A 101 3.53 14.54 10.39
C ASP A 101 4.77 14.30 9.51
N GLY A 102 4.58 13.57 8.40
CA GLY A 102 5.63 13.24 7.44
C GLY A 102 6.62 12.18 7.91
N VAL A 103 6.25 11.36 8.90
CA VAL A 103 7.06 10.24 9.41
C VAL A 103 6.20 8.98 9.45
N ILE A 104 6.78 7.82 9.11
CA ILE A 104 6.09 6.54 9.25
C ILE A 104 5.91 6.26 10.75
N GLU A 105 4.67 6.26 11.22
CA GLU A 105 4.32 5.98 12.61
C GLU A 105 4.34 4.48 12.88
N ARG A 106 3.72 3.68 12.00
CA ARG A 106 3.63 2.22 12.10
C ARG A 106 3.36 1.58 10.74
N ILE A 107 3.68 0.29 10.65
CA ILE A 107 3.36 -0.58 9.52
C ILE A 107 2.87 -1.89 10.11
N ASP A 108 1.60 -2.21 9.91
CA ASP A 108 0.95 -3.39 10.50
C ASP A 108 0.30 -4.25 9.44
N ALA A 109 0.34 -5.58 9.62
CA ALA A 109 -0.43 -6.49 8.79
C ALA A 109 -1.93 -6.34 9.08
N VAL A 110 -2.75 -6.19 8.05
CA VAL A 110 -4.19 -5.94 8.17
C VAL A 110 -4.97 -6.79 7.16
N PRO A 111 -6.24 -7.13 7.43
CA PRO A 111 -7.11 -7.68 6.39
C PRO A 111 -7.42 -6.62 5.32
N PHE A 112 -7.71 -7.09 4.10
CA PHE A 112 -8.34 -6.24 3.09
C PHE A 112 -9.85 -6.32 3.22
N ASP A 113 -10.42 -5.44 4.03
CA ASP A 113 -11.86 -5.33 4.27
C ASP A 113 -12.35 -3.89 4.03
N ARG A 114 -13.67 -3.69 4.16
CA ARG A 114 -14.31 -2.39 3.99
C ARG A 114 -13.75 -1.32 4.93
N GLU A 115 -13.51 -1.66 6.19
CA GLU A 115 -13.05 -0.71 7.19
C GLU A 115 -11.67 -0.15 6.83
N HIS A 116 -10.73 -1.04 6.54
CA HIS A 116 -9.36 -0.67 6.16
C HIS A 116 -9.34 0.06 4.82
N PHE A 117 -10.14 -0.40 3.86
CA PHE A 117 -10.27 0.26 2.57
C PHE A 117 -10.79 1.69 2.70
N GLU A 118 -11.93 1.91 3.37
CA GLU A 118 -12.58 3.22 3.44
C GLU A 118 -11.77 4.26 4.22
N ARG A 119 -10.99 3.83 5.23
CA ARG A 119 -10.11 4.73 6.00
C ARG A 119 -8.75 4.99 5.35
N SER A 120 -8.43 4.26 4.28
CA SER A 120 -7.18 4.44 3.55
C SER A 120 -7.24 5.69 2.66
N HIS A 121 -6.07 6.25 2.38
CA HIS A 121 -5.92 7.42 1.51
C HIS A 121 -5.26 7.04 0.20
N LEU A 122 -4.32 6.10 0.25
CA LEU A 122 -3.65 5.52 -0.90
C LEU A 122 -3.81 4.00 -0.88
N LEU A 123 -4.06 3.43 -2.05
CA LEU A 123 -4.26 2.00 -2.26
C LEU A 123 -3.28 1.50 -3.32
N SER A 124 -2.51 0.45 -3.02
CA SER A 124 -1.63 -0.20 -4.01
C SER A 124 -2.41 -0.60 -5.25
N ILE A 125 -1.84 -0.38 -6.44
CA ILE A 125 -2.44 -0.81 -7.72
C ILE A 125 -2.67 -2.33 -7.79
N GLU A 126 -1.98 -3.11 -6.95
CA GLU A 126 -2.18 -4.55 -6.81
C GLU A 126 -3.57 -4.92 -6.25
N ALA A 127 -4.35 -3.93 -5.77
CA ALA A 127 -5.78 -4.10 -5.47
C ALA A 127 -6.61 -4.58 -6.66
N MET A 128 -6.07 -4.46 -7.89
CA MET A 128 -6.64 -5.09 -9.09
C MET A 128 -6.92 -6.59 -8.86
N SER A 129 -6.02 -7.32 -8.20
CA SER A 129 -6.20 -8.74 -7.91
C SER A 129 -7.42 -9.01 -7.01
N VAL A 130 -7.72 -8.09 -6.08
CA VAL A 130 -8.92 -8.19 -5.24
C VAL A 130 -10.18 -8.00 -6.09
N ALA A 131 -10.21 -6.98 -6.96
CA ALA A 131 -11.37 -6.75 -7.82
C ALA A 131 -11.61 -7.91 -8.81
N VAL A 132 -10.54 -8.51 -9.35
CA VAL A 132 -10.63 -9.74 -10.16
C VAL A 132 -11.24 -10.87 -9.34
N GLY A 133 -10.79 -11.07 -8.10
CA GLY A 133 -11.33 -12.09 -7.20
C GLY A 133 -12.81 -11.89 -6.86
N LEU A 134 -13.23 -10.64 -6.64
CA LEU A 134 -14.62 -10.30 -6.29
C LEU A 134 -15.58 -10.36 -7.49
N THR A 135 -15.12 -9.99 -8.69
CA THR A 135 -15.98 -9.90 -9.88
C THR A 135 -15.92 -11.12 -10.79
N GLY A 136 -14.85 -11.92 -10.70
CA GLY A 136 -14.53 -12.98 -11.65
C GLY A 136 -14.12 -12.48 -13.05
N LYS A 137 -14.01 -11.16 -13.26
CA LYS A 137 -13.61 -10.57 -14.55
C LYS A 137 -12.08 -10.58 -14.70
N PRO A 138 -11.56 -10.74 -15.93
CA PRO A 138 -10.13 -10.64 -16.16
C PRO A 138 -9.64 -9.18 -16.00
N PRO A 139 -8.35 -8.95 -15.67
CA PRO A 139 -7.83 -7.60 -15.38
C PRO A 139 -8.01 -6.58 -16.51
N ASN A 140 -7.98 -7.01 -17.78
CA ASN A 140 -8.15 -6.15 -18.95
C ASN A 140 -9.60 -5.64 -19.13
N GLU A 141 -10.56 -6.19 -18.38
CA GLU A 141 -11.95 -5.71 -18.34
C GLU A 141 -12.22 -4.79 -17.15
N ILE A 142 -11.24 -4.56 -16.27
CA ILE A 142 -11.36 -3.66 -15.11
C ILE A 142 -10.52 -2.42 -15.37
N SER A 143 -11.19 -1.28 -15.41
CA SER A 143 -10.53 0.03 -15.55
C SER A 143 -9.84 0.43 -14.25
N TYR A 144 -8.55 0.79 -14.32
CA TYR A 144 -7.82 1.36 -13.18
C TYR A 144 -8.44 2.67 -12.68
N GLN A 145 -9.09 3.43 -13.56
CA GLN A 145 -9.75 4.69 -13.18
C GLN A 145 -10.97 4.44 -12.29
N ASP A 146 -11.64 3.31 -12.50
CA ASP A 146 -12.88 2.93 -11.82
C ASP A 146 -12.64 1.94 -10.67
N LEU A 147 -11.43 1.38 -10.55
CA LEU A 147 -11.09 0.33 -9.58
C LEU A 147 -11.47 0.69 -8.14
N VAL A 148 -11.19 1.92 -7.70
CA VAL A 148 -11.56 2.36 -6.34
C VAL A 148 -13.07 2.38 -6.16
N GLN A 149 -13.82 2.88 -7.15
CA GLN A 149 -15.28 2.94 -7.06
C GLN A 149 -15.89 1.53 -7.08
N LEU A 150 -15.36 0.65 -7.94
CA LEU A 150 -15.75 -0.76 -8.00
C LEU A 150 -15.52 -1.48 -6.67
N LEU A 151 -14.34 -1.31 -6.05
CA LEU A 151 -14.05 -1.91 -4.74
C LEU A 151 -14.97 -1.38 -3.64
N ARG A 152 -15.31 -0.08 -3.68
CA ARG A 152 -16.24 0.54 -2.73
C ARG A 152 -17.65 -0.08 -2.79
N GLU A 153 -18.10 -0.49 -3.97
CA GLU A 153 -19.40 -1.12 -4.18
C GLU A 153 -19.42 -2.61 -3.78
N LEU A 154 -18.28 -3.30 -3.84
CA LEU A 154 -18.19 -4.75 -3.67
C LEU A 154 -17.76 -5.23 -2.27
N LEU A 155 -17.03 -4.40 -1.51
CA LEU A 155 -16.65 -4.70 -0.13
C LEU A 155 -17.84 -4.59 0.84
#